data_AF-A0A9D7TZW1-F1
#
_entry.id   AF-A0A9D7TZW1-F1
#
_cell.length_a   1.000
_cell.length_b   1.000
_cell.length_c   1.000
_cell.angle_alpha   90.00
_cell.angle_beta   90.00
_cell.angle_gamma   90.00
#
_symmetry.space_group_name_H-M   'P 1'
#
loop_
_entity.id
_entity.type
_entity.pdbx_description
1 polymer ?
#
loop_
_entity_poly.entity_id
_entity_poly.type
_entity_poly.pdbx_seq_one_letter_code
_entity_poly.pdbx_strand_id
1 'polypeptide(L)'
;MKDLSLIWMEGNNYAILSLPFITYSIQPNWNIKNNQDNSEKPFIASFKSSISMFQSFDCEYKTTSEAKKGCEIHLKKLLEFLFQRLDTIVDFGVKE
;
A
#
# COMPACT_ATOMS: atom_id res chain seq x y z
N MET A 1 -15.10 -0.18 1.38
CA MET A 1 -13.91 -0.56 2.16
C MET A 1 -14.00 0.22 3.47
N LYS A 2 -13.83 -0.41 4.64
CA LYS A 2 -13.87 0.32 5.92
C LYS A 2 -12.77 1.41 5.93
N ASP A 3 -12.98 2.48 6.68
CA ASP A 3 -11.97 3.51 6.89
C ASP A 3 -10.72 2.90 7.52
N LEU A 4 -9.58 2.98 6.81
CA LEU A 4 -8.30 2.43 7.25
C LEU A 4 -7.48 3.43 8.07
N SER A 5 -7.95 4.67 8.21
CA SER A 5 -7.27 5.71 8.99
C SER A 5 -6.93 5.26 10.42
N LEU A 6 -7.81 4.45 11.03
CA LEU A 6 -7.70 3.97 12.41
C LEU A 6 -6.67 2.87 12.64
N ILE A 7 -6.18 2.22 11.58
CA ILE A 7 -5.25 1.08 11.68
C ILE A 7 -3.84 1.41 11.19
N TRP A 8 -3.60 2.65 10.78
CA TRP A 8 -2.27 3.15 10.56
C TRP A 8 -1.57 3.36 11.92
N MET A 9 -0.39 2.76 12.07
CA MET A 9 0.52 3.12 13.13
C MET A 9 1.36 4.31 12.65
N GLU A 10 1.28 5.43 13.34
CA GLU A 10 1.94 6.68 12.96
C GLU A 10 3.04 7.03 13.97
N GLY A 11 4.21 7.39 13.45
CA GLY A 11 5.28 8.06 14.20
C GLY A 11 5.56 9.44 13.60
N ASN A 12 6.52 10.17 14.16
CA ASN A 12 6.80 11.55 13.75
C ASN A 12 7.04 11.72 12.24
N ASN A 13 7.70 10.75 11.61
CA ASN A 13 8.11 10.82 10.20
C ASN A 13 7.81 9.54 9.42
N TYR A 14 7.07 8.60 9.99
CA TYR A 14 6.73 7.34 9.31
C TYR A 14 5.29 6.93 9.60
N ALA A 15 4.73 6.12 8.71
CA ALA A 15 3.44 5.47 8.94
C ALA A 15 3.48 4.03 8.42
N ILE A 16 2.90 3.10 9.17
CA ILE A 16 2.88 1.67 8.83
C ILE A 16 1.45 1.18 8.85
N LEU A 17 1.05 0.48 7.79
CA LEU A 17 -0.18 -0.30 7.74
C LEU A 17 0.20 -1.77 7.65
N SER A 18 0.00 -2.50 8.75
CA SER A 18 0.30 -3.92 8.83
C SER A 18 -1.00 -4.71 8.91
N LEU A 19 -1.20 -5.60 7.94
CA LEU A 19 -2.32 -6.53 7.89
C LEU A 19 -1.77 -7.96 7.78
N PRO A 20 -2.57 -9.02 7.99
CA PRO A 20 -2.10 -10.37 7.73
C PRO A 20 -1.50 -10.49 6.33
N PHE A 21 -0.29 -11.06 6.24
CA PHE A 21 0.45 -11.34 5.00
C PHE A 21 0.95 -10.13 4.20
N ILE A 22 0.62 -8.89 4.60
CA ILE A 22 1.04 -7.68 3.88
C ILE A 22 1.44 -6.53 4.82
N THR A 23 2.34 -5.69 4.35
CA THR A 23 2.76 -4.48 5.06
C THR A 23 3.01 -3.35 4.08
N TYR A 24 2.49 -2.18 4.41
CA TYR A 24 2.86 -0.92 3.79
C TYR A 24 3.65 -0.07 4.78
N SER A 25 4.69 0.60 4.29
CA SER A 25 5.47 1.56 5.08
C SER A 25 5.60 2.86 4.30
N ILE A 26 5.41 3.98 4.98
CA ILE A 26 5.65 5.32 4.49
C ILE A 26 6.80 5.89 5.30
N GLN A 27 7.86 6.33 4.64
CA GLN A 27 9.04 6.88 5.28
C GLN A 27 9.59 8.07 4.48
N PRO A 28 10.41 8.93 5.09
CA PRO A 28 11.04 10.01 4.37
C PRO A 28 12.01 9.45 3.34
N ASN A 29 12.04 10.04 2.16
CA ASN A 29 12.97 9.68 1.10
C ASN A 29 14.35 10.30 1.40
N TRP A 30 15.23 9.56 2.07
CA TRP A 30 16.58 10.02 2.39
C TRP A 30 17.53 10.06 1.18
N ASN A 31 17.11 9.54 0.02
CA ASN A 31 17.88 9.63 -1.22
C ASN A 31 17.74 10.99 -1.92
N ILE A 32 16.88 11.86 -1.39
CA ILE A 32 16.78 13.25 -1.81
C ILE A 32 18.04 13.99 -1.33
N LYS A 33 19.09 13.90 -2.15
CA LYS A 33 20.30 14.71 -1.98
C LYS A 33 19.98 16.16 -2.27
N ASN A 34 19.74 16.97 -1.23
CA ASN A 34 20.02 18.42 -1.13
C ASN A 34 19.80 19.32 -2.37
N ASN A 35 18.92 18.98 -3.30
CA ASN A 35 18.64 19.82 -4.45
C ASN A 35 17.41 20.64 -4.11
N GLN A 36 17.59 21.95 -4.01
CA GLN A 36 16.53 22.91 -3.70
C GLN A 36 15.51 23.04 -4.84
N ASP A 37 14.88 21.95 -5.25
CA ASP A 37 13.86 21.97 -6.28
C ASP A 37 12.51 21.59 -5.64
N ASN A 38 11.56 22.53 -5.67
CA ASN A 38 10.24 22.44 -5.02
C ASN A 38 9.32 21.34 -5.62
N SER A 39 9.87 20.42 -6.41
CA SER A 39 9.19 19.26 -6.99
C SER A 39 9.41 17.97 -6.18
N GLU A 40 10.25 18.01 -5.15
CA GLU A 40 10.65 16.84 -4.38
C GLU A 40 9.46 16.17 -3.67
N LYS A 41 9.36 14.86 -3.85
CA LYS A 41 8.39 13.98 -3.21
C LYS A 41 9.07 13.36 -1.98
N PRO A 42 8.93 13.97 -0.78
CA PRO A 42 9.78 13.65 0.35
C PRO A 42 9.40 12.35 1.05
N PHE A 43 8.35 11.65 0.59
CA PHE A 43 7.92 10.39 1.17
C PHE A 43 7.94 9.27 0.14
N ILE A 44 8.48 8.12 0.54
CA ILE A 44 8.35 6.87 -0.21
C ILE A 44 7.32 6.01 0.52
N ALA A 45 6.36 5.48 -0.23
CA ALA A 45 5.51 4.40 0.21
C ALA A 45 6.01 3.09 -0.41
N SER A 46 6.26 2.10 0.44
CA SER A 46 6.78 0.78 0.08
C SER A 46 5.80 -0.31 0.50
N PHE A 47 5.83 -1.43 -0.21
CA PHE A 47 4.97 -2.57 0.00
C PHE A 47 5.76 -3.86 0.09
N LYS A 48 5.40 -4.70 1.07
CA LYS A 48 5.91 -6.06 1.19
C LYS A 48 4.76 -7.02 1.45
N SER A 49 4.84 -8.21 0.87
CA SER A 49 3.80 -9.24 0.98
C SER A 49 4.40 -10.64 0.90
N SER A 50 3.75 -11.62 1.55
CA SER A 50 4.03 -13.04 1.34
C SER A 50 3.26 -13.64 0.15
N ILE A 51 2.42 -12.84 -0.51
CA ILE A 51 1.68 -13.23 -1.72
C ILE A 51 2.62 -13.08 -2.91
N SER A 52 3.08 -14.22 -3.44
CA SER A 52 3.82 -14.26 -4.70
C SER A 52 2.94 -13.73 -5.84
N MET A 53 3.54 -13.00 -6.79
CA MET A 53 2.94 -12.50 -8.05
C MET A 53 2.18 -11.16 -8.00
N PHE A 54 1.99 -10.52 -6.85
CA PHE A 54 1.42 -9.16 -6.86
C PHE A 54 2.49 -8.10 -7.13
N GLN A 55 2.12 -7.05 -7.85
CA GLN A 55 3.04 -6.00 -8.30
C GLN A 55 3.76 -5.36 -7.09
N SER A 56 5.07 -5.16 -7.23
CA SER A 56 5.83 -4.35 -6.27
C SER A 56 5.29 -2.93 -6.25
N PHE A 57 5.21 -2.33 -5.07
CA PHE A 57 4.77 -0.95 -4.91
C PHE A 57 5.81 -0.20 -4.11
N ASP A 58 6.62 0.57 -4.84
CA ASP A 58 7.49 1.61 -4.31
C ASP A 58 7.15 2.89 -5.07
N CYS A 59 6.50 3.84 -4.40
CA CYS A 59 5.98 5.07 -5.01
C CYS A 59 6.33 6.28 -4.16
N GLU A 60 6.68 7.38 -4.82
CA GLU A 60 7.03 8.63 -4.16
C GLU A 60 5.85 9.61 -4.15
N TYR A 61 5.68 10.30 -3.02
CA TYR A 61 4.56 11.20 -2.72
C TYR A 61 5.01 12.50 -2.07
N LYS A 62 4.20 13.56 -2.22
CA LYS A 62 4.49 14.88 -1.62
C LYS A 62 4.15 14.93 -0.13
N THR A 63 3.13 14.20 0.28
CA THR A 63 2.66 14.18 1.67
C THR A 63 2.42 12.75 2.15
N THR A 64 2.47 12.55 3.46
CA THR A 64 2.07 11.28 4.09
C THR A 64 0.61 10.92 3.79
N SER A 65 -0.28 11.91 3.69
CA SER A 65 -1.69 11.70 3.34
C SER A 65 -1.87 11.15 1.92
N GLU A 66 -1.13 11.70 0.94
CA GLU A 66 -1.12 11.18 -0.43
C GLU A 66 -0.55 9.75 -0.49
N ALA A 67 0.54 9.50 0.24
CA ALA A 67 1.14 8.18 0.33
C ALA A 67 0.17 7.14 0.91
N LYS A 68 -0.53 7.48 2.00
CA LYS A 68 -1.57 6.60 2.59
C LYS A 68 -2.67 6.28 1.56
N LYS A 69 -3.19 7.29 0.86
CA LYS A 69 -4.19 7.07 -0.21
C LYS A 69 -3.66 6.17 -1.32
N GLY A 70 -2.38 6.33 -1.70
CA GLY A 70 -1.71 5.45 -2.65
C GLY A 70 -1.69 3.99 -2.20
N CYS A 71 -1.28 3.74 -0.95
CA CYS A 71 -1.29 2.41 -0.33
C CYS A 71 -2.70 1.81 -0.27
N GLU A 72 -3.73 2.61 0.04
CA GLU A 72 -5.12 2.14 0.10
C GLU A 72 -5.66 1.74 -1.27
N ILE A 73 -5.32 2.51 -2.32
CA ILE A 73 -5.66 2.16 -3.72
C ILE A 73 -4.97 0.85 -4.11
N HIS A 74 -3.68 0.70 -3.77
CA HIS A 74 -2.92 -0.51 -4.04
C HIS A 74 -3.53 -1.73 -3.31
N LEU A 75 -3.89 -1.56 -2.04
CA LEU A 75 -4.57 -2.58 -1.24
C LEU A 75 -5.91 -2.99 -1.85
N LYS A 76 -6.70 -2.03 -2.33
CA LYS A 76 -7.98 -2.34 -2.99
C LYS A 76 -7.76 -3.24 -4.21
N LYS A 77 -6.79 -2.91 -5.07
CA LYS A 77 -6.43 -3.74 -6.23
C LYS A 77 -5.95 -5.13 -5.82
N LEU A 78 -5.18 -5.23 -4.74
CA LEU A 78 -4.74 -6.52 -4.20
C LEU A 78 -5.94 -7.36 -3.75
N LEU A 79 -6.87 -6.78 -3.01
CA LEU A 79 -8.06 -7.49 -2.56
C LEU A 79 -8.91 -7.96 -3.74
N GLU A 80 -9.13 -7.11 -4.74
CA GLU A 80 -9.83 -7.47 -5.98
C GLU A 80 -9.15 -8.64 -6.70
N PHE A 81 -7.82 -8.62 -6.82
CA PHE A 81 -7.04 -9.73 -7.38
C PHE A 81 -7.19 -11.02 -6.57
N LEU A 82 -7.13 -10.95 -5.24
CA LEU A 82 -7.29 -12.11 -4.36
C LEU A 82 -8.69 -12.72 -4.47
N PHE A 83 -9.74 -11.90 -4.52
CA PHE A 83 -11.11 -12.38 -4.70
C PHE A 83 -11.30 -13.06 -6.05
N GLN A 84 -10.82 -12.45 -7.14
CA GLN A 84 -10.85 -13.08 -8.47
C GLN A 84 -10.13 -14.44 -8.49
N ARG A 85 -9.00 -14.55 -7.79
CA ARG A 85 -8.27 -15.82 -7.67
C ARG A 85 -9.04 -16.85 -6.84
N LEU A 86 -9.69 -16.43 -5.77
CA LEU A 86 -10.53 -17.34 -4.97
C LEU A 86 -11.70 -17.89 -5.80
N ASP A 87 -12.38 -17.06 -6.59
CA ASP A 87 -13.46 -17.50 -7.48
C ASP A 87 -12.99 -18.53 -8.52
N THR A 88 -11.72 -18.44 -8.96
CA THR A 88 -11.16 -19.44 -9.89
C THR A 88 -10.76 -20.76 -9.24
N ILE A 89 -10.58 -20.79 -7.91
CA ILE A 89 -10.10 -21.97 -7.17
C ILE A 89 -11.24 -22.65 -6.42
N VAL A 90 -12.17 -21.86 -5.90
CA VAL A 90 -13.35 -22.32 -5.17
C VAL A 90 -14.53 -22.30 -6.12
N ASP A 91 -14.98 -23.48 -6.55
CA ASP A 91 -16.28 -23.60 -7.20
C ASP A 91 -17.35 -23.35 -6.14
N PHE A 92 -17.97 -22.17 -6.17
CA PHE A 92 -19.04 -21.81 -5.25
C PHE A 92 -20.34 -22.58 -5.50
N GLY A 93 -20.37 -23.49 -6.48
CA GLY A 93 -21.44 -24.47 -6.64
C GLY A 93 -22.81 -23.80 -6.69
N VAL A 94 -23.01 -22.86 -7.61
CA VAL A 94 -24.35 -22.37 -7.91
C VAL A 94 -25.07 -23.50 -8.63
N LYS A 95 -25.78 -24.34 -7.87
CA LYS A 95 -26.75 -25.29 -8.42
C LYS A 95 -27.93 -24.47 -8.95
N GLU A 96 -28.04 -24.39 -10.28
CA GLU A 96 -29.30 -24.09 -10.97
C GLU A 96 -30.34 -25.18 -10.70
#